data_AF-A0A1M5CDU3-F1
#
_entry.id   AF-A0A1M5CDU3-F1
#
_cell.length_a   1.000
_cell.length_b   1.000
_cell.length_c   1.000
_cell.angle_alpha   90.00
_cell.angle_beta   90.00
_cell.angle_gamma   90.00
#
_symmetry.space_group_name_H-M   'P 1'
#
loop_
_entity.id
_entity.type
_entity.pdbx_description
1 polymer ?
#
loop_
_entity_poly.entity_id
_entity_poly.type
_entity_poly.pdbx_seq_one_letter_code
_entity_poly.pdbx_strand_id
1 'polypeptide(L)' 'IHGALLRMNRSIQAEGTFGIIKYDRRYKRIVRRGLDSVRVEIFLVSIGHNLYKIYNKQMRLREVA' A
#
# COMPACT_ATOMS: atom_id res chain seq x y z
N ILE A 1 22.73 -9.49 -12.15
CA ILE A 1 22.82 -8.60 -10.96
C ILE A 1 21.63 -7.64 -10.86
N HIS A 2 21.32 -6.86 -11.91
CA HIS A 2 20.22 -5.88 -11.90
C HIS A 2 18.84 -6.44 -11.49
N GLY A 3 18.44 -7.60 -12.03
CA GLY A 3 17.13 -8.20 -11.72
C GLY A 3 16.96 -8.66 -10.26
N ALA A 4 18.04 -9.03 -9.57
CA ALA A 4 17.99 -9.35 -8.14
C ALA A 4 17.73 -8.08 -7.31
N LEU A 5 18.38 -6.98 -7.69
CA LEU A 5 18.24 -5.68 -7.06
C LEU A 5 16.80 -5.12 -7.22
N LEU A 6 16.20 -5.26 -8.40
CA LEU A 6 14.80 -4.89 -8.63
C LEU A 6 13.81 -5.69 -7.77
N ARG A 7 14.05 -7.00 -7.56
CA ARG A 7 13.21 -7.83 -6.68
C ARG A 7 13.31 -7.38 -5.22
N MET A 8 14.53 -7.07 -4.76
CA MET A 8 14.77 -6.54 -3.42
C MET A 8 14.10 -5.17 -3.23
N ASN A 9 14.19 -4.28 -4.22
CA ASN A 9 13.50 -2.99 -4.17
C ASN A 9 11.97 -3.15 -4.11
N ARG A 10 11.43 -4.18 -4.78
CA ARG A 10 9.98 -4.46 -4.74
C ARG A 10 9.53 -4.97 -3.36
N SER A 11 10.33 -5.80 -2.68
CA SER A 11 9.99 -6.23 -1.30
C SER A 11 10.09 -5.07 -0.31
N ILE A 12 11.09 -4.20 -0.42
CA ILE A 12 11.24 -3.01 0.44
C ILE A 12 10.03 -2.06 0.28
N GLN A 13 9.51 -1.89 -0.93
CA GLN A 13 8.31 -1.07 -1.15
C GLN A 13 7.06 -1.63 -0.46
N ALA A 14 6.93 -2.96 -0.38
CA ALA A 14 5.82 -3.59 0.31
C ALA A 14 5.89 -3.31 1.82
N GLU A 15 7.07 -3.43 2.43
CA GLU A 15 7.29 -3.11 3.85
C GLU A 15 6.95 -1.65 4.18
N GLY A 16 7.46 -0.70 3.37
CA GLY A 16 7.14 0.72 3.55
C GLY A 16 5.64 1.02 3.43
N THR A 17 4.96 0.33 2.51
CA THR A 17 3.50 0.47 2.33
C THR A 17 2.74 -0.01 3.56
N PHE A 18 3.11 -1.17 4.13
CA PHE A 18 2.50 -1.65 5.37
C PHE A 18 2.80 -0.74 6.57
N GLY A 19 3.97 -0.12 6.63
CA GLY A 19 4.30 0.90 7.62
C GLY A 19 3.33 2.08 7.59
N ILE A 20 3.11 2.67 6.41
CA ILE A 20 2.18 3.79 6.20
C ILE A 20 0.74 3.39 6.55
N ILE A 21 0.30 2.20 6.11
CA ILE A 21 -1.06 1.72 6.40
C ILE A 21 -1.29 1.58 7.92
N LYS A 22 -0.31 1.02 8.64
CA LYS A 22 -0.44 0.79 10.09
C LYS A 22 -0.37 2.10 10.91
N TYR A 23 0.60 2.96 10.63
CA TYR A 23 0.84 4.17 11.41
C TYR A 23 0.02 5.37 10.93
N ASP A 24 0.14 5.75 9.65
CA ASP A 24 -0.48 6.98 9.13
C ASP A 24 -1.99 6.82 8.90
N ARG A 25 -2.45 5.61 8.56
CA ARG A 25 -3.87 5.33 8.33
C ARG A 25 -4.59 4.70 9.52
N ARG A 26 -3.90 4.56 10.67
CA ARG A 26 -4.43 4.00 11.91
C ARG A 26 -5.02 2.59 11.77
N TYR A 27 -4.61 1.82 10.75
CA TYR A 27 -5.05 0.43 10.57
C TYR A 27 -4.28 -0.49 11.52
N LYS A 28 -4.71 -0.48 12.79
CA LYS A 28 -4.00 -1.15 13.90
C LYS A 28 -4.31 -2.65 13.99
N ARG A 29 -5.50 -3.08 13.59
CA ARG A 29 -5.97 -4.47 13.72
C ARG A 29 -6.99 -4.79 12.64
N ILE A 30 -6.93 -6.02 12.12
CA ILE A 30 -7.95 -6.61 11.25
C ILE A 30 -9.24 -6.82 12.06
N VAL A 31 -10.38 -6.37 11.54
CA VAL A 31 -11.66 -6.40 12.26
C VAL A 31 -12.46 -7.67 11.95
N ARG A 32 -12.32 -8.21 10.74
CA ARG A 32 -13.08 -9.38 10.30
C ARG A 32 -12.51 -10.70 10.83
N ARG A 33 -13.39 -11.70 10.94
CA ARG A 33 -13.05 -13.08 11.35
C ARG A 33 -13.22 -14.01 10.16
N GLY A 34 -12.45 -15.10 10.13
CA GLY A 34 -12.44 -16.08 9.03
C GLY A 34 -11.51 -15.66 7.88
N LEU A 35 -10.80 -16.64 7.30
CA LEU A 35 -9.71 -16.37 6.35
C LEU A 35 -10.18 -15.59 5.11
N ASP A 36 -11.35 -15.90 4.56
CA ASP A 36 -11.85 -15.23 3.36
C ASP A 36 -12.23 -13.78 3.63
N SER A 37 -12.91 -13.52 4.74
CA SER A 37 -13.28 -12.17 5.14
C SER A 37 -12.05 -11.31 5.47
N VAL A 38 -11.02 -11.90 6.08
CA VAL A 38 -9.72 -11.25 6.34
C VAL A 38 -9.01 -10.92 5.03
N ARG A 39 -8.99 -11.83 4.04
CA ARG A 39 -8.40 -11.55 2.72
C ARG A 39 -9.08 -10.35 2.06
N VAL A 40 -10.41 -10.31 2.07
CA VAL A 40 -11.16 -9.20 1.49
C VAL A 40 -10.82 -7.88 2.18
N GLU A 41 -10.67 -7.86 3.50
CA GLU A 41 -10.27 -6.65 4.24
C GLU A 41 -8.90 -6.14 3.81
N ILE A 42 -7.91 -7.03 3.78
CA ILE A 42 -6.54 -6.70 3.37
C ILE A 42 -6.51 -6.19 1.93
N PHE A 43 -7.27 -6.83 1.02
CA PHE A 43 -7.36 -6.38 -0.37
C PHE A 43 -8.00 -5.00 -0.50
N LEU A 44 -9.11 -4.74 0.18
CA LEU A 44 -9.77 -3.43 0.14
C LEU A 44 -8.86 -2.32 0.66
N VAL A 45 -8.17 -2.54 1.78
CA VAL A 45 -7.21 -1.57 2.34
C VAL A 45 -6.07 -1.31 1.35
N SER A 46 -5.55 -2.36 0.71
CA SER A 46 -4.47 -2.26 -0.27
C SER A 46 -4.89 -1.50 -1.52
N ILE A 47 -6.09 -1.77 -2.05
CA ILE A 47 -6.67 -1.07 -3.20
C ILE A 47 -6.86 0.42 -2.86
N GLY A 48 -7.47 0.72 -1.71
CA GLY A 48 -7.67 2.11 -1.27
C GLY A 48 -6.36 2.88 -1.14
N HIS A 49 -5.31 2.25 -0.60
CA HIS A 49 -3.98 2.86 -0.53
C HIS A 49 -3.39 3.13 -1.92
N ASN A 50 -3.50 2.18 -2.85
CA ASN A 50 -3.00 2.34 -4.22
C ASN A 50 -3.72 3.47 -4.98
N LEU A 51 -5.05 3.55 -4.87
CA LEU A 51 -5.85 4.62 -5.48
C LEU A 51 -5.43 6.00 -4.93
N TYR A 52 -5.29 6.12 -3.61
CA TYR A 52 -4.83 7.36 -2.98
C TYR A 52 -3.44 7.78 -3.47
N LYS A 53 -2.51 6.81 -3.60
CA LYS A 53 -1.15 7.08 -4.09
C LYS A 53 -1.14 7.59 -5.54
N ILE A 54 -1.97 7.01 -6.40
CA ILE A 54 -2.11 7.44 -7.80
C ILE A 54 -2.68 8.86 -7.86
N TYR A 55 -3.77 9.12 -7.13
CA TYR A 55 -4.41 10.43 -7.09
C TYR A 55 -3.43 11.53 -6.66
N ASN A 56 -2.71 11.33 -5.55
CA ASN A 56 -1.72 12.31 -5.07
C ASN A 56 -0.55 12.49 -6.03
N LYS A 57 -0.13 11.42 -6.72
CA LYS A 57 0.90 11.55 -7.77
C LYS A 57 0.39 12.42 -8.91
N GLN A 58 -0.85 12.23 -9.35
CA GLN A 58 -1.44 13.06 -10.41
C GLN A 58 -1.60 14.52 -9.98
N MET A 59 -2.04 14.79 -8.74
CA MET A 59 -2.17 16.16 -8.23
C MET A 59 -0.83 16.90 -8.20
N ARG A 60 0.22 16.27 -7.65
CA ARG A 60 1.57 16.88 -7.65
C ARG A 60 2.10 17.18 -9.05
N LEU A 61 1.83 16.29 -10.02
CA LEU A 61 2.24 16.52 -11.41
C LEU A 61 1.50 17.70 -12.04
N ARG A 62 0.24 17.96 -11.63
CA ARG A 62 -0.53 19.13 -12.09
C ARG A 62 -0.07 20.42 -11.42
N GLU A 63 0.36 20.37 -10.16
CA GLU A 63 0.86 21.55 -9.43
C GLU A 63 2.23 22.03 -9.92
N VAL A 64 3.04 21.12 -10.48
CA VAL A 64 4.37 21.40 -11.01
C VAL A 64 4.35 21.86 -12.47
N ALA A 65 3.25 21.60 -13.19
CA ALA A 65 3.05 21.97 -14.60
C ALA A 65 2.49 23.40 -14.72
#